data_AF-A0A0C3JUT6-F1
#
_entry.id   AF-A0A0C3JUT6-F1
#
_cell.length_a   1.000
_cell.length_b   1.000
_cell.length_c   1.000
_cell.angle_alpha   90.00
_cell.angle_beta   90.00
_cell.angle_gamma   90.00
#
_symmetry.space_group_name_H-M   'P 1'
#
loop_
_entity.id
_entity.type
_entity.pdbx_description
1 polymer ?
#
loop_
_entity_poly.entity_id
_entity_poly.type
_entity_poly.pdbx_seq_one_letter_code
_entity_poly.pdbx_strand_id
1 'polypeptide(L)'
;MAHPLRSLRLLRTTPSVAPVPHRTVLLVSGSDVTTFLDGLLATSLKGKQSYSAFLHAQGRVIYDVFLYTPLSQSAPTYLIEHDASPSESQPLLDILKRYVLRSKVRIRDVSQEWDIWAAWGHDHGADERREWAWARSGAVEPVWSKTTTWPWGTEPGVIIDRRAPGMGRRMIVPKGEKRACP
;
A
#
# COMPACT_ATOMS: atom_id res chain seq x y z
N MET A 1 40.02 -2.48 5.20
CA MET A 1 38.81 -2.01 5.91
C MET A 1 37.86 -1.41 4.88
N ALA A 2 36.76 -2.09 4.54
CA ALA A 2 35.80 -1.61 3.55
C ALA A 2 34.88 -0.56 4.18
N HIS A 3 34.82 0.64 3.59
CA HIS A 3 33.93 1.70 4.05
C HIS A 3 32.45 1.31 3.84
N PRO A 4 31.60 1.33 4.90
CA PRO A 4 30.20 0.91 4.84
C PRO A 4 29.31 1.80 3.94
N LEU A 5 29.80 2.96 3.51
CA LEU A 5 29.05 3.91 2.68
C LEU A 5 29.10 3.59 1.17
N ARG A 6 30.07 2.80 0.70
CA ARG A 6 30.20 2.46 -0.73
C ARG A 6 29.21 1.36 -1.18
N SER A 7 28.89 0.41 -0.30
CA SER A 7 27.95 -0.68 -0.57
C SER A 7 26.50 -0.19 -0.68
N LEU A 8 26.11 0.80 0.14
CA LEU A 8 24.75 1.37 0.13
C LEU A 8 24.42 2.13 -1.17
N ARG A 9 25.41 2.73 -1.82
CA ARG A 9 25.20 3.42 -3.12
C ARG A 9 24.94 2.45 -4.27
N LEU A 10 25.61 1.31 -4.30
CA LEU A 10 25.46 0.29 -5.36
C LEU A 10 24.09 -0.41 -5.32
N LEU A 11 23.53 -0.63 -4.13
CA LEU A 11 22.18 -1.17 -3.94
C LEU A 11 21.09 -0.23 -4.45
N ARG A 12 21.36 1.09 -4.48
CA ARG A 12 20.39 2.11 -4.90
C ARG A 12 20.32 2.27 -6.41
N THR A 13 21.33 1.82 -7.16
CA THR A 13 21.42 1.98 -8.61
C THR A 13 21.18 0.69 -9.39
N THR A 14 21.35 -0.48 -8.77
CA THR A 14 21.14 -1.76 -9.47
C THR A 14 19.66 -2.14 -9.42
N PRO A 15 18.96 -2.29 -10.56
CA PRO A 15 17.61 -2.84 -10.58
C PRO A 15 17.57 -4.16 -9.81
N SER A 16 16.70 -4.21 -8.81
CA SER A 16 16.61 -5.30 -7.84
C SER A 16 15.15 -5.59 -7.57
N VAL A 17 14.82 -6.88 -7.44
CA VAL A 17 13.46 -7.33 -7.13
C VAL A 17 13.55 -8.46 -6.12
N ALA A 18 12.68 -8.44 -5.10
CA ALA A 18 12.66 -9.47 -4.06
C ALA A 18 11.24 -9.72 -3.54
N PRO A 19 10.93 -10.96 -3.14
CA PRO A 19 9.67 -11.25 -2.45
C PRO A 19 9.67 -10.57 -1.08
N VAL A 20 8.50 -10.10 -0.65
CA VAL A 20 8.31 -9.56 0.69
C VAL A 20 7.59 -10.60 1.55
N PRO A 21 8.30 -11.33 2.42
CA PRO A 21 7.70 -12.38 3.22
C PRO A 21 6.79 -11.81 4.32
N HIS A 22 6.03 -12.69 4.95
CA HIS A 22 5.15 -12.38 6.10
C HIS A 22 4.10 -11.31 5.80
N ARG A 23 3.54 -11.33 4.59
CA ARG A 23 2.42 -10.48 4.20
C ARG A 23 1.14 -11.29 4.10
N THR A 24 0.06 -10.68 4.56
CA THR A 24 -1.32 -11.17 4.43
C THR A 24 -2.06 -10.25 3.47
N VAL A 25 -2.96 -10.81 2.68
CA VAL A 25 -3.78 -10.06 1.73
C VAL A 25 -5.27 -10.33 2.00
N LEU A 26 -6.03 -9.27 2.20
CA LEU A 26 -7.48 -9.31 2.32
C LEU A 26 -8.14 -8.74 1.07
N LEU A 27 -9.08 -9.49 0.47
CA LEU A 27 -9.95 -8.99 -0.58
C LEU A 27 -11.19 -8.36 0.06
N VAL A 28 -11.43 -7.08 -0.25
CA VAL A 28 -12.58 -6.32 0.23
C VAL A 28 -13.38 -5.84 -0.98
N SER A 29 -14.65 -6.21 -1.05
CA SER A 29 -15.51 -5.93 -2.22
C SER A 29 -16.92 -5.53 -1.81
N GLY A 30 -17.60 -4.74 -2.64
CA GLY A 30 -19.01 -4.38 -2.44
C GLY A 30 -19.33 -2.97 -2.90
N SER A 31 -20.61 -2.58 -2.87
CA SER A 31 -21.02 -1.23 -3.30
C SER A 31 -20.49 -0.14 -2.38
N ASP A 32 -20.31 -0.46 -1.10
CA ASP A 32 -20.03 0.53 -0.05
C ASP A 32 -18.54 0.53 0.36
N VAL A 33 -17.68 -0.26 -0.30
CA VAL A 33 -16.32 -0.51 0.19
C VAL A 33 -15.45 0.76 0.24
N THR A 34 -15.55 1.65 -0.76
CA THR A 34 -14.73 2.88 -0.75
C THR A 34 -15.12 3.77 0.42
N THR A 35 -16.42 3.98 0.67
CA THR A 35 -16.89 4.76 1.82
C THR A 35 -16.58 4.08 3.15
N PHE A 36 -16.72 2.76 3.22
CA PHE A 36 -16.37 1.96 4.39
C PHE A 36 -14.88 2.10 4.74
N LEU A 37 -13.98 1.96 3.77
CA LEU A 37 -12.54 2.08 3.99
C LEU A 37 -12.11 3.52 4.28
N ASP A 38 -12.67 4.52 3.59
CA ASP A 38 -12.39 5.94 3.85
C ASP A 38 -12.78 6.35 5.29
N GLY A 39 -13.75 5.67 5.91
CA GLY A 39 -14.13 5.88 7.31
C GLY A 39 -13.20 5.23 8.34
N LEU A 40 -12.33 4.30 7.92
CA LEU A 40 -11.43 3.54 8.81
C LEU A 40 -9.94 3.87 8.59
N LEU A 41 -9.60 4.37 7.41
CA LEU A 41 -8.24 4.69 7.01
C LEU A 41 -7.86 6.13 7.36
N ALA A 42 -6.55 6.35 7.54
CA ALA A 42 -5.98 7.68 7.73
C ALA A 42 -6.03 8.57 6.47
N THR A 43 -6.32 8.01 5.29
CA THR A 43 -6.32 8.71 4.01
C THR A 43 -7.50 8.27 3.14
N SER A 44 -8.06 9.17 2.34
CA SER A 44 -9.11 8.81 1.36
C SER A 44 -8.53 8.14 0.12
N LEU A 45 -9.16 7.04 -0.30
CA LEU A 45 -8.76 6.20 -1.43
C LEU A 45 -9.16 6.79 -2.78
N LYS A 46 -10.28 7.51 -2.85
CA LYS A 46 -10.85 8.03 -4.12
C LYS A 46 -10.95 6.98 -5.24
N GLY A 47 -11.19 5.71 -4.91
CA GLY A 47 -11.27 4.65 -5.91
C GLY A 47 -9.91 4.15 -6.44
N LYS A 48 -8.80 4.55 -5.83
CA LYS A 48 -7.44 4.32 -6.34
C LYS A 48 -6.60 3.57 -5.32
N GLN A 49 -5.57 2.90 -5.81
CA GLN A 49 -4.57 2.23 -4.97
C GLN A 49 -3.83 3.23 -4.09
N SER A 50 -3.53 2.90 -2.84
CA SER A 50 -2.87 3.86 -1.92
C SER A 50 -2.06 3.13 -0.86
N TYR A 51 -1.07 3.81 -0.30
CA TYR A 51 -0.58 3.46 1.04
C TYR A 51 -1.41 4.22 2.08
N SER A 52 -1.74 3.57 3.19
CA SER A 52 -2.52 4.17 4.27
C SER A 52 -2.28 3.44 5.59
N ALA A 53 -3.03 3.80 6.63
CA ALA A 53 -3.02 3.13 7.90
C ALA A 53 -4.43 3.04 8.50
N PHE A 54 -4.73 1.93 9.16
CA PHE A 54 -5.89 1.79 10.03
C PHE A 54 -5.59 2.37 11.40
N LEU A 55 -6.49 3.24 11.87
CA LEU A 55 -6.34 3.92 13.15
C LEU A 55 -7.34 3.39 14.18
N HIS A 56 -6.89 3.30 15.42
CA HIS A 56 -7.76 3.16 16.57
C HIS A 56 -8.49 4.49 16.82
N ALA A 57 -9.65 4.47 17.47
CA ALA A 57 -10.42 5.68 17.81
C ALA A 57 -9.62 6.72 18.64
N GLN A 58 -8.58 6.26 19.36
CA GLN A 58 -7.66 7.10 20.13
C GLN A 58 -6.50 7.69 19.29
N GLY A 59 -6.49 7.49 17.97
CA GLY A 59 -5.45 7.98 17.07
C GLY A 59 -4.18 7.12 17.00
N ARG A 60 -4.17 5.92 17.60
CA ARG A 60 -3.04 4.98 17.49
C ARG A 60 -3.10 4.22 16.17
N VAL A 61 -1.95 4.04 15.51
CA VAL A 61 -1.85 3.18 14.32
C VAL A 61 -1.98 1.72 14.73
N ILE A 62 -2.87 0.99 14.07
CA ILE A 62 -3.08 -0.45 14.27
C ILE A 62 -2.27 -1.22 13.22
N TYR A 63 -2.47 -0.87 11.94
CA TYR A 63 -1.76 -1.46 10.80
C TYR A 63 -1.48 -0.37 9.77
N ASP A 64 -0.26 -0.34 9.20
CA ASP A 64 0.00 0.27 7.92
C ASP A 64 -0.34 -0.72 6.79
N VAL A 65 -0.89 -0.21 5.70
CA VAL A 65 -1.42 -1.05 4.62
C VAL A 65 -1.14 -0.49 3.24
N PHE A 66 -0.96 -1.40 2.30
CA PHE A 66 -0.99 -1.11 0.88
C PHE A 66 -2.31 -1.59 0.29
N LEU A 67 -3.03 -0.70 -0.37
CA LEU A 67 -4.31 -1.00 -0.99
C LEU A 67 -4.14 -1.00 -2.50
N TYR A 68 -4.40 -2.13 -3.14
CA TYR A 68 -4.34 -2.29 -4.59
C TYR A 68 -5.74 -2.35 -5.17
N THR A 69 -5.91 -1.74 -6.34
CA THR A 69 -7.13 -1.86 -7.15
C THR A 69 -6.90 -2.93 -8.22
N PRO A 70 -7.62 -4.08 -8.18
CA PRO A 70 -7.50 -5.11 -9.20
C PRO A 70 -8.00 -4.60 -10.55
N LEU A 71 -7.57 -5.26 -11.63
CA LEU A 71 -8.04 -4.98 -12.98
C LEU A 71 -9.53 -5.28 -13.10
N SER A 72 -10.27 -4.34 -13.68
CA SER A 72 -11.64 -4.48 -14.21
C SER A 72 -12.59 -5.29 -13.32
N GLN A 73 -13.26 -4.60 -12.40
CA GLN A 73 -14.33 -5.19 -11.59
C GLN A 73 -15.62 -4.39 -11.79
N SER A 74 -16.75 -5.10 -11.86
CA SER A 74 -18.08 -4.50 -11.97
C SER A 74 -18.49 -3.73 -10.70
N ALA A 75 -17.82 -4.00 -9.57
CA ALA A 75 -18.03 -3.34 -8.30
C ALA A 75 -16.69 -2.88 -7.68
N PRO A 76 -16.70 -1.81 -6.88
CA PRO A 76 -15.49 -1.36 -6.18
C PRO A 76 -14.91 -2.50 -5.33
N THR A 77 -13.60 -2.71 -5.48
CA THR A 77 -12.88 -3.84 -4.88
C THR A 77 -11.44 -3.40 -4.57
N TYR A 78 -10.91 -3.82 -3.43
CA TYR A 78 -9.54 -3.56 -3.01
C TYR A 78 -8.89 -4.84 -2.49
N LEU A 79 -7.61 -5.01 -2.80
CA LEU A 79 -6.72 -5.96 -2.11
C LEU A 79 -5.93 -5.17 -1.07
N ILE A 80 -6.05 -5.55 0.20
CA ILE A 80 -5.38 -4.90 1.31
C ILE A 80 -4.24 -5.79 1.77
N GLU A 81 -3.02 -5.35 1.52
CA GLU A 81 -1.81 -5.97 2.03
C GLU A 81 -1.44 -5.37 3.39
N HIS A 82 -1.14 -6.24 4.36
CA HIS A 82 -0.65 -5.84 5.67
C HIS A 82 0.41 -6.83 6.20
N ASP A 83 1.10 -6.43 7.28
CA ASP A 83 2.02 -7.31 8.01
C ASP A 83 1.28 -8.44 8.72
N ALA A 84 1.76 -9.68 8.56
CA ALA A 84 1.24 -10.86 9.24
C ALA A 84 1.92 -11.13 10.59
N SER A 85 2.97 -10.36 10.93
CA SER A 85 3.73 -10.53 12.15
C SER A 85 2.82 -10.36 13.38
N PRO A 86 3.03 -11.15 14.45
CA PRO A 86 2.29 -10.98 15.69
C PRO A 86 2.37 -9.53 16.17
N SER A 87 1.22 -8.92 16.42
CA SER A 87 1.12 -7.59 17.00
C SER A 87 0.25 -7.65 18.25
N GLU A 88 0.34 -6.61 19.09
CA GLU A 88 -0.57 -6.46 20.23
C GLU A 88 -2.03 -6.20 19.80
N SER A 89 -2.22 -5.85 18.52
CA SER A 89 -3.55 -5.61 17.95
C SER A 89 -4.21 -6.91 17.52
N GLN A 90 -5.55 -6.93 17.55
CA GLN A 90 -6.34 -8.03 16.98
C GLN A 90 -6.02 -8.19 15.48
N PRO A 91 -6.20 -9.40 14.90
CA PRO A 91 -6.04 -9.60 13.47
C PRO A 91 -6.90 -8.61 12.68
N LEU A 92 -6.32 -7.99 11.64
CA LEU A 92 -7.02 -6.94 10.87
C LEU A 92 -8.37 -7.43 10.32
N LEU A 93 -8.46 -8.68 9.88
CA LEU A 93 -9.71 -9.28 9.42
C LEU A 93 -10.83 -9.21 10.48
N ASP A 94 -10.51 -9.50 11.74
CA ASP A 94 -11.49 -9.51 12.84
C ASP A 94 -11.92 -8.10 13.21
N ILE A 95 -10.97 -7.16 13.17
CA ILE A 95 -11.24 -5.73 13.35
C ILE A 95 -12.21 -5.25 12.25
N LEU A 96 -11.90 -5.51 10.98
CA LEU A 96 -12.73 -5.06 9.86
C LEU A 96 -14.13 -5.68 9.91
N LYS A 97 -14.26 -6.98 10.21
CA LYS A 97 -15.55 -7.65 10.36
C LYS A 97 -16.45 -6.98 11.40
N ARG A 98 -15.89 -6.46 12.50
CA ARG A 98 -16.65 -5.73 13.52
C ARG A 98 -17.25 -4.43 12.98
N TYR A 99 -16.57 -3.78 12.04
CA TYR A 99 -17.00 -2.49 11.48
C TYR A 99 -17.97 -2.61 10.30
N VAL A 100 -18.13 -3.79 9.68
CA VAL A 100 -18.98 -3.97 8.48
C VAL A 100 -20.44 -3.58 8.75
N LEU A 101 -20.99 -3.84 9.93
CA LEU A 101 -22.36 -3.47 10.34
C LEU A 101 -23.40 -3.57 9.21
N ARG A 102 -23.92 -2.43 8.71
CA ARG A 102 -24.92 -2.36 7.63
C ARG A 102 -24.31 -2.11 6.25
N SER A 103 -23.00 -1.90 6.17
CA SER A 103 -22.29 -1.66 4.92
C SER A 103 -22.32 -2.92 4.06
N LYS A 104 -22.64 -2.76 2.78
CA LYS A 104 -22.66 -3.84 1.80
C LYS A 104 -21.23 -4.18 1.37
N VAL A 105 -20.49 -4.81 2.29
CA VAL A 105 -19.07 -5.15 2.14
C VAL A 105 -18.84 -6.62 2.45
N ARG A 106 -18.04 -7.29 1.64
CA ARG A 106 -17.56 -8.66 1.85
C ARG A 106 -16.04 -8.64 1.98
N ILE A 107 -15.52 -9.38 2.96
CA ILE A 107 -14.10 -9.44 3.30
C ILE A 107 -13.65 -10.90 3.31
N ARG A 108 -12.58 -11.21 2.58
CA ARG A 108 -12.02 -12.57 2.47
C ARG A 108 -10.50 -12.53 2.60
N ASP A 109 -9.92 -13.47 3.34
CA ASP A 109 -8.48 -13.70 3.30
C ASP A 109 -8.12 -14.40 1.98
N VAL A 110 -7.21 -13.79 1.23
CA VAL A 110 -6.71 -14.26 -0.06
C VAL A 110 -5.19 -14.36 -0.07
N SER A 111 -4.56 -14.50 1.09
CA SER A 111 -3.11 -14.61 1.24
C SER A 111 -2.51 -15.84 0.56
N GLN A 112 -3.34 -16.85 0.26
CA GLN A 112 -2.94 -18.01 -0.52
C GLN A 112 -3.07 -17.83 -2.04
N GLU A 113 -3.67 -16.73 -2.49
CA GLU A 113 -3.88 -16.42 -3.91
C GLU A 113 -2.88 -15.38 -4.43
N TRP A 114 -2.20 -14.64 -3.55
CA TRP A 114 -1.30 -13.56 -3.93
C TRP A 114 0.07 -13.64 -3.24
N ASP A 115 1.11 -13.24 -3.97
CA ASP A 115 2.46 -12.98 -3.46
C ASP A 115 2.77 -11.47 -3.56
N ILE A 116 3.60 -10.98 -2.65
CA ILE A 116 4.04 -9.58 -2.62
C ILE A 116 5.51 -9.49 -3.00
N TRP A 117 5.82 -8.53 -3.86
CA TRP A 117 7.16 -8.22 -4.32
C TRP A 117 7.49 -6.75 -4.15
N ALA A 118 8.76 -6.46 -3.89
CA ALA A 118 9.32 -5.12 -3.96
C ALA A 118 10.33 -5.06 -5.10
N ALA A 119 10.28 -3.99 -5.89
CA ALA A 119 11.25 -3.70 -6.93
C ALA A 119 11.86 -2.32 -6.68
N TRP A 120 13.18 -2.20 -6.65
CA TRP A 120 13.91 -0.96 -6.39
C TRP A 120 15.19 -0.90 -7.23
N GLY A 121 15.92 0.21 -7.16
CA GLY A 121 17.04 0.47 -8.07
C GLY A 121 16.62 1.36 -9.24
N HIS A 122 17.51 1.54 -10.21
CA HIS A 122 17.39 2.54 -11.29
C HIS A 122 15.96 2.67 -11.86
N ASP A 123 15.41 3.88 -11.84
CA ASP A 123 14.14 4.27 -12.48
C ASP A 123 12.83 3.62 -11.96
N HIS A 124 12.89 2.80 -10.90
CA HIS A 124 11.69 2.12 -10.38
C HIS A 124 10.80 2.98 -9.47
N GLY A 125 11.14 4.23 -9.21
CA GLY A 125 10.30 5.11 -8.40
C GLY A 125 11.00 6.44 -8.24
N ALA A 126 10.89 7.28 -9.28
CA ALA A 126 11.56 8.57 -9.37
C ALA A 126 11.57 9.26 -8.00
N ASP A 127 12.76 9.65 -7.56
CA ASP A 127 13.00 10.41 -6.34
C ASP A 127 12.45 11.83 -6.57
N GLU A 128 11.12 11.94 -6.63
CA GLU A 128 10.45 13.22 -6.83
C GLU A 128 10.72 14.07 -5.59
N ARG A 129 11.28 15.26 -5.81
CA ARG A 129 11.50 16.23 -4.75
C ARG A 129 10.15 16.55 -4.10
N ARG A 130 9.98 16.11 -2.85
CA ARG A 130 8.77 16.37 -2.08
C ARG A 130 8.72 17.85 -1.72
N GLU A 131 7.64 18.50 -2.12
CA GLU A 131 7.26 19.80 -1.58
C GLU A 131 6.39 19.57 -0.35
N TRP A 132 6.64 20.32 0.71
CA TRP A 132 5.92 20.22 1.97
C TRP A 132 5.24 21.55 2.25
N ALA A 133 3.99 21.50 2.70
CA ALA A 133 3.23 22.69 3.11
C ALA A 133 2.55 22.46 4.45
N TRP A 134 2.31 23.54 5.17
CA TRP A 134 1.46 23.51 6.36
C TRP A 134 0.01 23.34 5.94
N ALA A 135 -0.61 22.26 6.40
CA ALA A 135 -2.03 22.02 6.25
C ALA A 135 -2.83 22.85 7.26
N ARG A 136 -4.14 23.00 7.02
CA ARG A 136 -5.06 23.70 7.95
C ARG A 136 -5.17 23.02 9.32
N SER A 137 -4.82 21.74 9.39
CA SER A 137 -4.70 20.95 10.61
C SER A 137 -3.50 21.36 11.49
N GLY A 138 -2.59 22.18 10.96
CA GLY A 138 -1.31 22.47 11.60
C GLY A 138 -0.26 21.37 11.41
N ALA A 139 -0.56 20.32 10.64
CA ALA A 139 0.41 19.30 10.26
C ALA A 139 1.18 19.71 9.00
N VAL A 140 2.44 19.27 8.88
CA VAL A 140 3.20 19.39 7.62
C VAL A 140 2.83 18.23 6.71
N GLU A 141 2.27 18.53 5.54
CA GLU A 141 1.78 17.54 4.58
C GLU A 141 2.51 17.68 3.23
N PRO A 142 2.72 16.57 2.49
CA PRO A 142 3.28 16.63 1.15
C PRO A 142 2.27 17.27 0.19
N VAL A 143 2.74 18.17 -0.66
CA VAL A 143 1.94 18.86 -1.65
C VAL A 143 1.80 17.99 -2.90
N TRP A 144 0.64 17.36 -3.06
CA TRP A 144 0.33 16.54 -4.24
C TRP A 144 -0.23 17.36 -5.43
N SER A 145 -0.41 18.68 -5.28
CA SER A 145 -1.20 19.52 -6.20
C SER A 145 -0.56 19.76 -7.57
N LYS A 146 0.73 19.45 -7.74
CA LYS A 146 1.45 19.64 -9.02
C LYS A 146 1.50 18.39 -9.90
N THR A 147 1.01 17.26 -9.41
CA THR A 147 1.09 15.99 -10.13
C THR A 147 -0.25 15.69 -10.81
N THR A 148 -0.28 15.66 -12.14
CA THR A 148 -1.47 15.29 -12.95
C THR A 148 -1.91 13.84 -12.68
N THR A 149 -1.02 13.02 -12.12
CA THR A 149 -1.22 11.59 -11.84
C THR A 149 -1.36 11.31 -10.35
N TRP A 150 -2.04 10.21 -10.03
CA TRP A 150 -2.20 9.76 -8.66
C TRP A 150 -0.84 9.38 -8.05
N PRO A 151 -0.48 9.85 -6.84
CA PRO A 151 0.89 9.75 -6.33
C PRO A 151 1.37 8.32 -6.13
N TRP A 152 0.46 7.40 -5.80
CA TRP A 152 0.79 5.99 -5.57
C TRP A 152 0.86 5.16 -6.86
N GLY A 153 0.79 5.81 -8.04
CA GLY A 153 0.77 5.15 -9.34
C GLY A 153 -0.65 4.86 -9.84
N THR A 154 -0.76 4.54 -11.12
CA THR A 154 -2.03 4.23 -11.80
C THR A 154 -2.07 2.82 -12.38
N GLU A 155 -0.94 2.11 -12.35
CA GLU A 155 -0.84 0.74 -12.86
C GLU A 155 -1.49 -0.22 -11.85
N PRO A 156 -2.51 -1.01 -12.27
CA PRO A 156 -3.20 -1.93 -11.38
C PRO A 156 -2.27 -2.98 -10.77
N GLY A 157 -2.30 -3.07 -9.43
CA GLY A 157 -1.47 -4.01 -8.68
C GLY A 157 -0.02 -3.55 -8.46
N VAL A 158 0.32 -2.31 -8.82
CA VAL A 158 1.67 -1.76 -8.66
C VAL A 158 1.62 -0.41 -7.98
N ILE A 159 2.06 -0.33 -6.73
CA ILE A 159 2.15 0.91 -5.97
C ILE A 159 3.56 1.47 -6.03
N ILE A 160 3.70 2.79 -6.25
CA ILE A 160 4.96 3.48 -6.04
C ILE A 160 5.18 3.61 -4.52
N ASP A 161 6.17 2.93 -3.95
CA ASP A 161 6.45 2.98 -2.52
C ASP A 161 7.16 4.30 -2.18
N ARG A 162 6.38 5.26 -1.71
CA ARG A 162 6.86 6.59 -1.31
C ARG A 162 7.13 6.69 0.19
N ARG A 163 7.30 5.60 0.93
CA ARG A 163 7.61 5.69 2.37
C ARG A 163 9.00 6.29 2.61
N ALA A 164 9.97 5.97 1.76
CA ALA A 164 11.30 6.58 1.77
C ALA A 164 11.88 6.73 0.35
N PRO A 165 12.81 7.69 0.13
CA PRO A 165 13.53 7.83 -1.14
C PRO A 165 14.20 6.53 -1.61
N GLY A 166 13.84 6.06 -2.81
CA GLY A 166 14.43 4.87 -3.42
C GLY A 166 13.83 3.53 -2.98
N MET A 167 12.67 3.53 -2.30
CA MET A 167 11.91 2.30 -2.02
C MET A 167 11.31 1.65 -3.27
N GLY A 168 11.22 2.38 -4.39
CA GLY A 168 10.82 1.84 -5.68
C GLY A 168 9.31 1.55 -5.76
N ARG A 169 8.95 0.32 -6.14
CA ARG A 169 7.56 -0.14 -6.28
C ARG A 169 7.28 -1.35 -5.40
N ARG A 170 6.02 -1.45 -5.02
CA ARG A 170 5.43 -2.63 -4.40
C ARG A 170 4.42 -3.24 -5.36
N MET A 171 4.50 -4.54 -5.55
CA MET A 171 3.71 -5.27 -6.55
C MET A 171 2.98 -6.43 -5.89
N ILE A 172 1.71 -6.58 -6.23
CA ILE A 172 0.92 -7.74 -5.88
C ILE A 172 0.75 -8.63 -7.12
N VAL A 173 1.10 -9.91 -7.01
CA VAL A 173 1.08 -10.86 -8.13
C VAL A 173 0.33 -12.12 -7.75
N PRO A 174 -0.48 -12.72 -8.64
CA PRO A 174 -1.12 -13.99 -8.37
C PRO A 174 -0.09 -15.09 -8.08
N LYS A 175 -0.34 -15.95 -7.09
CA LYS A 175 0.57 -17.06 -6.78
C LYS A 175 0.73 -17.96 -8.00
N GLY A 176 1.98 -18.35 -8.26
CA GLY A 176 2.34 -19.20 -9.40
C GLY A 176 2.54 -18.45 -10.72
N GLU A 177 2.18 -17.16 -10.79
CA GLU A 177 2.46 -16.33 -11.96
C GLU A 177 3.85 -15.68 -11.83
N LYS A 178 4.77 -16.03 -12.74
CA LYS A 178 6.04 -15.30 -12.85
C LYS A 178 5.81 -14.08 -13.74
N ARG A 179 5.64 -12.89 -13.15
CA ARG A 179 5.75 -11.67 -13.95
C ARG A 179 7.21 -11.51 -14.39
N ALA A 180 7.44 -11.43 -15.69
CA ALA A 180 8.70 -10.91 -16.20
C ALA A 180 8.84 -9.48 -15.67
N CYS A 181 9.97 -9.18 -15.02
CA CYS A 181 10.27 -7.83 -14.58
C CYS A 181 10.33 -6.93 -15.83
N PRO A 182 9.58 -5.82 -15.92
CA PRO A 182 9.84 -4.80 -16.92
C PRO A 182 11.17 -4.09 -16.64
#